data_AF-A0A925JT03-F1
#
_entry.id   AF-A0A925JT03-F1
#
_cell.length_a   1.000
_cell.length_b   1.000
_cell.length_c   1.000
_cell.angle_alpha   90.00
_cell.angle_beta   90.00
_cell.angle_gamma   90.00
#
_symmetry.space_group_name_H-M   'P 1'
#
loop_
_entity.id
_entity.type
_entity.pdbx_description
1 polymer ?
#
loop_
_entity_poly.entity_id
_entity_poly.type
_entity_poly.pdbx_seq_one_letter_code
_entity_poly.pdbx_strand_id
1 'polypeptide(L)'
;MQISTKCIGIGVVACAVFSPLFAQADIEGSRIKAHVRFLSSDLLEGRGVGSRGGQLAEEYLAATLASFGLKPGGENGTWFQTVPMVGVSTKSSSTLTASRNGQTVALDWQKDFAGATHRQQREVDIDAEAVFVGHGIVSAPEKWSDY
;
A
#
# COMPACT_ATOMS: atom_id res chain seq x y z
N MET A 1 73.20 -30.96 -34.10
CA MET A 1 72.99 -30.78 -35.55
C MET A 1 71.51 -30.96 -35.84
N GLN A 2 70.91 -29.99 -36.55
CA GLN A 2 69.53 -29.88 -37.08
C GLN A 2 68.35 -29.55 -36.12
N ILE A 3 68.16 -28.24 -35.96
CA ILE A 3 66.94 -27.43 -36.21
C ILE A 3 65.71 -28.20 -36.75
N SER A 4 64.53 -28.07 -36.12
CA SER A 4 63.23 -27.97 -36.82
C SER A 4 62.07 -27.48 -35.92
N THR A 5 61.61 -26.26 -36.21
CA THR A 5 60.21 -25.80 -36.39
C THR A 5 59.20 -25.73 -35.22
N LYS A 6 58.77 -24.48 -34.95
CA LYS A 6 57.65 -23.98 -34.14
C LYS A 6 56.27 -24.46 -34.62
N CYS A 7 55.32 -24.65 -33.68
CA CYS A 7 53.92 -24.24 -33.85
C CYS A 7 53.37 -23.72 -32.50
N ILE A 8 53.19 -22.40 -32.44
CA ILE A 8 52.43 -21.70 -31.39
C ILE A 8 50.96 -21.88 -31.73
N GLY A 9 50.25 -22.69 -30.95
CA GLY A 9 48.80 -22.84 -31.05
C GLY A 9 48.11 -21.71 -30.29
N ILE A 10 47.65 -20.69 -31.02
CA ILE A 10 46.70 -19.69 -30.51
C ILE A 10 45.35 -20.41 -30.36
N GLY A 11 45.07 -20.87 -29.15
CA GLY A 11 43.74 -21.32 -28.77
C GLY A 11 42.82 -20.11 -28.66
N VAL A 12 42.07 -19.82 -29.73
CA VAL A 12 40.94 -18.89 -29.67
C VAL A 12 39.88 -19.54 -28.78
N VAL A 13 39.90 -19.19 -27.49
CA VAL A 13 38.74 -19.39 -26.61
C VAL A 13 37.68 -18.42 -27.13
N ALA A 14 36.78 -18.93 -27.95
CA ALA A 14 35.56 -18.23 -28.32
C ALA A 14 34.76 -18.00 -27.03
N CYS A 15 34.92 -16.81 -26.45
CA CYS A 15 34.07 -16.32 -25.40
C CYS A 15 32.68 -16.15 -26.04
N ALA A 16 31.85 -17.19 -25.93
CA ALA A 16 30.44 -17.09 -26.24
C ALA A 16 29.87 -16.05 -25.29
N VAL A 17 29.73 -14.81 -25.78
CA VAL A 17 28.95 -13.77 -25.14
C VAL A 17 27.53 -14.30 -25.10
N PHE A 18 27.19 -14.92 -23.97
CA PHE A 18 25.82 -15.24 -23.62
C PHE A 18 25.15 -13.90 -23.32
N SER A 19 24.74 -13.19 -24.36
CA SER A 19 23.83 -12.07 -24.21
C SER A 19 22.60 -12.64 -23.49
N PRO A 20 22.26 -12.18 -22.27
CA PRO A 20 20.94 -12.48 -21.77
C PRO A 20 20.01 -11.82 -22.79
N LEU A 21 19.29 -12.65 -23.53
CA LEU A 21 18.10 -12.20 -24.21
C LEU A 21 17.20 -11.73 -23.06
N PHE A 22 17.29 -10.44 -22.71
CA PHE A 22 16.22 -9.80 -21.99
C PHE A 22 15.01 -10.04 -22.88
N ALA A 23 14.23 -11.07 -22.56
CA ALA A 23 12.91 -11.21 -23.12
C ALA A 23 12.27 -9.85 -22.87
N GLN A 24 12.03 -9.09 -23.94
CA GLN A 24 11.07 -7.99 -23.86
C GLN A 24 9.77 -8.69 -23.47
N ALA A 25 9.50 -8.73 -22.17
CA ALA A 25 8.21 -9.11 -21.67
C ALA A 25 7.29 -8.00 -22.16
N ASP A 26 6.65 -8.23 -23.30
CA ASP A 26 5.65 -7.32 -23.81
C ASP A 26 4.61 -7.08 -22.72
N ILE A 27 4.23 -5.81 -22.57
CA ILE A 27 3.22 -5.41 -21.58
C ILE A 27 1.89 -5.99 -22.04
N GLU A 28 1.49 -7.10 -21.43
CA GLU A 28 0.23 -7.76 -21.73
C GLU A 28 -0.87 -7.26 -20.79
N GLY A 29 -1.89 -6.61 -21.35
CA GLY A 29 -3.02 -6.10 -20.56
C GLY A 29 -3.80 -7.19 -19.83
N SER A 30 -3.78 -8.44 -20.32
CA SER A 30 -4.43 -9.58 -19.66
C SER A 30 -3.77 -9.91 -18.31
N ARG A 31 -2.43 -9.82 -18.22
CA ARG A 31 -1.65 -10.10 -17.00
C ARG A 31 -1.95 -9.07 -15.93
N ILE A 32 -1.94 -7.79 -16.29
CA ILE A 32 -2.34 -6.70 -15.38
C ILE A 32 -3.77 -6.93 -14.88
N LYS A 33 -4.69 -7.24 -15.79
CA LYS A 33 -6.10 -7.48 -15.45
C LYS A 33 -6.27 -8.65 -14.48
N ALA A 34 -5.49 -9.72 -14.59
CA ALA A 34 -5.53 -10.85 -13.68
C ALA A 34 -5.13 -10.45 -12.25
N HIS A 35 -4.02 -9.71 -12.10
CA HIS A 35 -3.58 -9.19 -10.79
C HIS A 35 -4.62 -8.26 -10.17
N VAL A 36 -5.14 -7.31 -10.96
CA VAL A 36 -6.18 -6.38 -10.49
C VAL A 36 -7.41 -7.13 -10.03
N ARG A 37 -7.91 -8.09 -10.83
CA ARG A 37 -9.09 -8.89 -10.47
C ARG A 37 -8.94 -9.62 -9.15
N PHE A 38 -7.78 -10.22 -8.89
CA PHE A 38 -7.54 -10.90 -7.62
C PHE A 38 -7.48 -9.91 -6.45
N LEU A 39 -6.66 -8.85 -6.58
CA LEU A 39 -6.43 -7.86 -5.53
C LEU A 39 -7.66 -6.99 -5.22
N SER A 40 -8.65 -6.97 -6.11
CA SER A 40 -9.94 -6.29 -5.93
C SER A 40 -11.10 -7.27 -5.69
N SER A 41 -10.82 -8.54 -5.44
CA SER A 41 -11.88 -9.54 -5.22
C SER A 41 -12.42 -9.48 -3.80
N ASP A 42 -13.69 -9.88 -3.64
CA ASP A 42 -14.37 -9.97 -2.34
C ASP A 42 -13.67 -10.95 -1.38
N LEU A 43 -12.86 -11.88 -1.90
CA LEU A 43 -12.05 -12.82 -1.09
C LEU A 43 -11.14 -12.09 -0.09
N LEU A 44 -10.68 -10.89 -0.44
CA LEU A 44 -9.83 -10.08 0.41
C LEU A 44 -10.65 -9.25 1.42
N GLU A 45 -11.94 -8.99 1.20
CA GLU A 45 -12.76 -8.15 2.08
C GLU A 45 -12.20 -6.71 2.26
N GLY A 46 -11.37 -6.26 1.32
CA GLY A 46 -10.61 -5.01 1.40
C GLY A 46 -9.13 -5.23 1.75
N ARG A 47 -8.32 -4.16 1.74
CA ARG A 47 -6.86 -4.24 1.96
C ARG A 47 -6.36 -3.14 2.91
N GLY A 48 -7.16 -2.86 3.93
CA GLY A 48 -6.79 -1.89 4.97
C GLY A 48 -5.56 -2.35 5.75
N VAL A 49 -4.81 -1.39 6.29
CA VAL A 49 -3.61 -1.68 7.09
C VAL A 49 -3.98 -2.57 8.27
N GLY A 50 -3.27 -3.69 8.43
CA GLY A 50 -3.50 -4.65 9.51
C GLY A 50 -4.77 -5.50 9.38
N SER A 51 -5.50 -5.42 8.25
CA SER A 51 -6.68 -6.27 8.02
C SER A 51 -6.30 -7.65 7.48
N ARG A 52 -7.22 -8.62 7.60
CA ARG A 52 -7.10 -9.96 7.01
C ARG A 52 -6.77 -9.92 5.52
N GLY A 53 -7.48 -9.07 4.77
CA GLY A 53 -7.25 -8.91 3.34
C GLY A 53 -5.95 -8.22 2.97
N GLY A 54 -5.46 -7.31 3.83
CA GLY A 54 -4.12 -6.74 3.70
C GLY A 54 -3.05 -7.83 3.75
N GLN A 55 -3.11 -8.71 4.76
CA GLN A 55 -2.19 -9.84 4.91
C GLN A 55 -2.24 -10.80 3.71
N LEU A 56 -3.43 -11.11 3.19
CA LEU A 56 -3.56 -11.93 1.99
C LEU A 56 -2.95 -11.27 0.75
N ALA A 57 -3.08 -9.95 0.62
CA ALA A 57 -2.47 -9.20 -0.48
C ALA A 57 -0.93 -9.17 -0.36
N GLU A 58 -0.40 -9.03 0.86
CA GLU A 58 1.04 -9.10 1.14
C GLU A 58 1.63 -10.44 0.70
N GLU A 59 1.01 -11.55 1.10
CA GLU A 59 1.42 -12.91 0.71
C GLU A 59 1.32 -13.13 -0.80
N TYR A 60 0.26 -12.63 -1.43
CA TYR A 60 0.10 -12.69 -2.88
C TYR A 60 1.24 -11.98 -3.62
N LEU A 61 1.64 -10.80 -3.13
CA LEU A 61 2.75 -10.04 -3.71
C LEU A 61 4.07 -10.77 -3.50
N ALA A 62 4.35 -11.30 -2.30
CA ALA A 62 5.53 -12.09 -2.02
C ALA A 62 5.64 -13.31 -2.96
N ALA A 63 4.56 -14.07 -3.11
CA ALA A 63 4.51 -15.21 -4.03
C ALA A 63 4.68 -14.79 -5.51
N THR A 64 4.07 -13.67 -5.91
CA THR A 64 4.21 -13.15 -7.27
C THR A 64 5.66 -12.74 -7.57
N LEU A 65 6.32 -12.02 -6.65
CA LEU A 65 7.73 -11.63 -6.80
C LEU A 65 8.66 -12.86 -6.83
N ALA A 66 8.41 -13.84 -5.96
CA ALA A 66 9.13 -15.11 -5.97
C ALA A 66 8.98 -15.84 -7.32
N SER A 67 7.77 -15.85 -7.90
CA SER A 67 7.51 -16.47 -9.21
C SER A 67 8.27 -15.82 -10.37
N PHE A 68 8.65 -14.54 -10.22
CA PHE A 68 9.48 -13.81 -11.17
C PHE A 68 10.99 -14.02 -10.94
N GLY A 69 11.38 -14.85 -9.97
CA GLY A 69 12.78 -15.15 -9.65
C GLY A 69 13.49 -14.06 -8.85
N LEU A 70 12.75 -13.12 -8.25
CA LEU A 70 13.34 -12.14 -7.35
C LEU A 70 13.76 -12.81 -6.04
N LYS A 71 14.66 -12.14 -5.32
CA LYS A 71 15.06 -12.52 -3.97
C LYS A 71 14.34 -11.66 -2.94
N PRO A 72 14.04 -12.20 -1.75
CA PRO A 72 13.49 -11.43 -0.64
C PRO A 72 14.43 -10.28 -0.25
N GLY A 73 13.86 -9.12 0.04
CA GLY A 73 14.57 -7.91 0.47
C GLY A 73 14.15 -7.37 1.84
N GLY A 74 13.31 -8.11 2.56
CA GLY A 74 12.83 -7.77 3.89
C GLY A 74 13.74 -8.24 5.01
N GLU A 75 13.23 -8.13 6.24
CA GLU A 75 13.95 -8.47 7.46
C GLU A 75 14.36 -9.95 7.47
N ASN A 76 15.60 -10.25 7.90
CA ASN A 76 16.11 -11.63 8.04
C ASN A 76 15.95 -12.52 6.79
N GLY A 77 15.96 -11.91 5.59
CA GLY A 77 15.79 -12.65 4.33
C GLY A 77 14.34 -13.05 4.03
N THR A 78 13.35 -12.40 4.68
CA THR A 78 11.92 -12.54 4.37
C THR A 78 11.49 -11.55 3.29
N TRP A 79 10.24 -11.66 2.81
CA TRP A 79 9.65 -10.71 1.86
C TRP A 79 9.10 -9.43 2.51
N PHE A 80 9.11 -9.35 3.84
CA PHE A 80 8.33 -8.36 4.57
C PHE A 80 9.23 -7.39 5.36
N GLN A 81 8.82 -6.13 5.40
CA GLN A 81 9.36 -5.11 6.28
C GLN A 81 8.28 -4.78 7.31
N THR A 82 8.57 -5.01 8.58
CA THR A 82 7.58 -4.84 9.63
C THR A 82 7.63 -3.40 10.14
N VAL A 83 6.49 -2.69 10.08
CA VAL A 83 6.39 -1.32 10.60
C VAL A 83 5.36 -1.29 11.73
N PRO A 84 5.73 -0.84 12.95
CA PRO A 84 4.76 -0.72 14.03
C PRO A 84 3.75 0.37 13.72
N MET A 85 2.46 0.03 13.83
CA MET A 85 1.35 0.94 13.55
C MET A 85 0.43 1.06 14.77
N VAL A 86 -0.18 2.22 14.94
CA VAL A 86 -1.26 2.43 15.91
C VAL A 86 -2.58 2.51 15.14
N GLY A 87 -3.52 1.62 15.49
CA GLY A 87 -4.88 1.64 14.98
C GLY A 87 -5.81 2.39 15.93
N VAL A 88 -6.58 3.33 15.41
CA VAL A 88 -7.69 3.96 16.14
C VAL A 88 -8.97 3.71 15.35
N SER A 89 -10.00 3.18 16.01
CA SER A 89 -11.28 2.88 15.40
C SER A 89 -12.40 3.32 16.33
N THR A 90 -13.35 4.06 15.76
CA THR A 90 -14.57 4.48 16.46
C THR A 90 -15.52 3.31 16.56
N LYS A 91 -16.05 3.07 17.76
CA LYS A 91 -16.99 1.97 17.99
C LYS A 91 -18.36 2.34 17.46
N SER A 92 -19.13 1.35 17.03
CA SER A 92 -20.54 1.54 16.65
C SER A 92 -21.42 2.00 17.83
N SER A 93 -20.95 1.83 19.06
CA SER A 93 -21.61 2.34 20.27
C SER A 93 -21.31 3.81 20.57
N SER A 94 -20.48 4.48 19.77
CA SER A 94 -20.18 5.91 19.93
C SER A 94 -21.41 6.75 19.59
N THR A 95 -21.65 7.80 20.36
CA THR A 95 -22.81 8.68 20.22
C THR A 95 -22.37 10.08 19.81
N LEU A 96 -23.21 10.76 19.03
CA LEU A 96 -23.05 12.18 18.75
C LEU A 96 -24.40 12.88 18.86
N THR A 97 -24.43 13.99 19.58
CA THR A 97 -25.61 14.85 19.73
C THR A 97 -25.26 16.28 19.38
N ALA A 98 -26.19 16.99 18.74
CA ALA A 98 -26.07 18.41 18.48
C ALA A 98 -27.21 19.16 19.18
N SER A 99 -26.88 20.28 19.83
CA SER A 99 -27.84 21.07 20.60
C SER A 99 -27.84 22.53 20.14
N ARG A 100 -29.04 23.10 19.96
CA ARG A 100 -29.24 24.51 19.62
C ARG A 100 -30.55 25.02 20.20
N ASN A 101 -30.52 26.16 20.90
CA ASN A 101 -31.72 26.82 21.46
C ASN A 101 -32.62 25.88 22.29
N GLY A 102 -32.02 24.97 23.08
CA GLY A 102 -32.75 24.01 23.90
C GLY A 102 -33.30 22.79 23.15
N GLN A 103 -33.12 22.71 21.83
CA GLN A 103 -33.44 21.51 21.03
C GLN A 103 -32.18 20.66 20.89
N THR A 104 -32.30 19.35 21.09
CA THR A 104 -31.22 18.37 20.94
C THR A 104 -31.61 17.36 19.86
N VAL A 105 -30.67 17.05 18.97
CA VAL A 105 -30.79 16.00 17.97
C VAL A 105 -29.70 14.97 18.20
N ALA A 106 -30.10 13.69 18.24
CA ALA A 106 -29.17 12.57 18.24
C ALA A 106 -28.91 12.13 16.78
N LEU A 107 -27.65 11.82 16.47
CA LEU A 107 -27.21 11.40 15.15
C LEU A 107 -26.91 9.90 15.16
N ASP A 108 -27.43 9.16 14.17
CA ASP A 108 -27.21 7.73 14.04
C ASP A 108 -25.83 7.43 13.43
N TRP A 109 -25.04 6.55 14.08
CA TRP A 109 -23.73 6.12 13.58
C TRP A 109 -23.85 5.49 12.19
N GLN A 110 -22.92 5.86 11.29
CA GLN A 110 -22.86 5.42 9.89
C GLN A 110 -24.08 5.73 9.01
N LYS A 111 -25.11 6.38 9.56
CA LYS A 111 -26.26 6.88 8.81
C LYS A 111 -26.25 8.41 8.73
N ASP A 112 -26.10 9.08 9.88
CA ASP A 112 -26.07 10.53 9.97
C ASP A 112 -24.66 11.07 10.25
N PHE A 113 -23.80 10.28 10.90
CA PHE A 113 -22.40 10.67 11.15
C PHE A 113 -21.41 9.52 11.04
N ALA A 114 -20.20 9.85 10.59
CA ALA A 114 -19.02 9.02 10.72
C ALA A 114 -17.92 9.87 11.36
N GLY A 115 -17.37 9.40 12.47
CA GLY A 115 -16.36 10.11 13.25
C GLY A 115 -15.07 9.30 13.32
N ALA A 116 -13.94 9.99 13.25
CA ALA A 116 -12.62 9.43 13.50
C ALA A 116 -11.82 10.38 14.39
N THR A 117 -10.89 9.84 15.16
CA THR A 117 -9.98 10.63 15.99
C THR A 117 -8.56 10.10 15.83
N HIS A 118 -7.58 11.00 15.89
CA HIS A 118 -6.16 10.65 15.95
C HIS A 118 -5.64 10.61 17.38
N ARG A 119 -6.50 10.88 18.39
CA ARG A 119 -6.12 10.76 19.80
C ARG A 119 -5.98 9.28 20.15
N GLN A 120 -4.80 8.87 20.62
CA GLN A 120 -4.51 7.52 21.08
C GLN A 120 -5.01 7.31 22.52
N GLN A 121 -6.31 7.57 22.73
CA GLN A 121 -6.97 7.47 24.03
C GLN A 121 -8.11 6.44 23.94
N ARG A 122 -8.39 5.77 25.06
CA ARG A 122 -9.45 4.75 25.13
C ARG A 122 -10.85 5.33 24.92
N GLU A 123 -11.03 6.57 25.34
CA GLU A 123 -12.28 7.31 25.29
C GLU A 123 -11.96 8.77 24.96
N VAL A 124 -12.77 9.37 24.10
CA VAL A 124 -12.68 10.77 23.71
C VAL A 124 -14.08 11.35 23.86
N ASP A 125 -14.22 12.24 24.83
CA ASP A 125 -15.43 13.00 25.08
C ASP A 125 -15.21 14.45 24.64
N ILE A 126 -16.21 15.03 23.96
CA ILE A 126 -16.16 16.36 23.37
C ILE A 126 -17.51 17.04 23.60
N ASP A 127 -17.47 18.16 24.33
CA ASP A 127 -18.57 19.11 24.46
C ASP A 127 -18.03 20.50 24.05
N ALA A 128 -18.39 20.94 22.85
CA ALA A 128 -17.87 22.15 22.24
C ALA A 128 -18.83 22.72 21.20
N GLU A 129 -18.64 23.99 20.85
CA GLU A 129 -19.35 24.63 19.75
C GLU A 129 -18.97 23.99 18.40
N ALA A 130 -19.98 23.71 17.58
CA ALA A 130 -19.79 23.23 16.22
C ALA A 130 -19.74 24.41 15.24
N VAL A 131 -18.67 24.49 14.45
CA VAL A 131 -18.47 25.51 13.42
C VAL A 131 -18.36 24.82 12.05
N PHE A 132 -19.12 25.30 11.07
CA PHE A 132 -19.02 24.82 9.69
C PHE A 132 -17.91 25.59 8.96
N VAL A 133 -16.86 24.88 8.54
CA VAL A 133 -15.63 25.45 7.96
C VAL A 133 -15.40 25.04 6.50
N GLY A 134 -16.46 24.82 5.70
CA GLY A 134 -16.32 24.49 4.28
C GLY A 134 -15.38 23.31 4.02
N HIS A 135 -14.30 23.53 3.25
CA HIS A 135 -13.25 22.54 3.00
C HIS A 135 -12.08 22.61 3.99
N GLY A 136 -12.08 23.58 4.91
CA GLY A 136 -11.02 23.79 5.90
C GLY A 136 -9.71 24.32 5.29
N ILE A 137 -9.78 24.99 4.12
CA ILE A 137 -8.61 25.43 3.36
C ILE A 137 -8.35 26.91 3.58
N VAL A 138 -7.06 27.26 3.71
CA VAL A 138 -6.56 28.63 3.53
C VAL A 138 -5.58 28.61 2.36
N SER A 139 -5.85 29.41 1.34
CA SER A 139 -4.99 29.57 0.15
C SER A 139 -4.75 31.05 -0.11
N ALA A 140 -3.55 31.52 0.22
CA ALA A 140 -3.14 32.89 -0.06
C ALA A 140 -3.09 33.23 -1.57
N PRO A 141 -2.58 32.36 -2.46
CA PRO A 141 -2.56 32.63 -3.91
C PRO A 141 -3.97 32.81 -4.50
N GLU A 142 -4.91 31.95 -4.09
CA GLU A 142 -6.30 31.98 -4.57
C GLU A 142 -7.19 32.96 -3.79
N LYS A 143 -6.63 33.66 -2.79
CA LYS A 143 -7.35 34.56 -1.86
C LYS A 143 -8.59 33.89 -1.24
N TRP A 144 -8.44 32.64 -0.83
CA TRP A 144 -9.52 31.81 -0.29
C TRP A 144 -9.27 31.43 1.17
N SER A 145 -10.29 31.56 2.03
CA SER A 145 -10.28 31.09 3.43
C SER A 145 -11.66 30.53 3.77
N ASP A 146 -11.74 29.27 4.19
CA ASP A 146 -12.99 28.65 4.69
C ASP A 146 -13.23 28.86 6.21
N TYR A 147 -12.29 29.54 6.88
CA TYR A 147 -12.42 30.00 8.27
C TYR A 147 -12.75 31.50 8.27
#